data_AF-A0A8S4GUG7-F1
#
_entry.id   AF-A0A8S4GUG7-F1
#
_cell.length_a   1.000
_cell.length_b   1.000
_cell.length_c   1.000
_cell.angle_alpha   90.00
_cell.angle_beta   90.00
_cell.angle_gamma   90.00
#
_symmetry.space_group_name_H-M   'P 1'
#
loop_
_entity.id
_entity.type
_entity.pdbx_description
1 polymer ?
#
loop_
_entity_poly.entity_id
_entity_poly.type
_entity_poly.pdbx_seq_one_letter_code
_entity_poly.pdbx_strand_id
1 'polypeptide(L)'
;MSDSPPSGNKRAAASPPVAEPEADTPDAKKTKQGSEPVALGYKTFKNGREATVYFHKLVQDWPANVDLNPYELNVVESLLTSGHPDSAKKVGDGLRAIQVRVNHAFDPPSRCFFVVRKDGTMEDFSYRKCLAGVRAL
;
A
#
# COMPACT_ATOMS: atom_id res chain seq x y z
N MET A 1 -30.10 -0.98 -65.66
CA MET A 1 -29.37 -2.15 -65.13
C MET A 1 -28.48 -1.60 -64.03
N SER A 2 -28.93 -1.58 -62.77
CA SER A 2 -28.92 -2.75 -61.87
C SER A 2 -27.45 -3.16 -61.64
N ASP A 3 -26.85 -3.02 -60.46
CA ASP A 3 -27.35 -3.53 -59.19
C ASP A 3 -26.93 -2.72 -57.95
N SER A 4 -27.78 -2.88 -56.94
CA SER A 4 -27.71 -2.40 -55.57
C SER A 4 -26.69 -3.17 -54.70
N PRO A 5 -26.41 -2.68 -53.47
CA PRO A 5 -25.40 -3.19 -52.53
C PRO A 5 -26.01 -4.30 -51.63
N PRO A 6 -25.41 -4.83 -50.52
CA PRO A 6 -25.32 -4.06 -49.26
C PRO A 6 -24.31 -4.53 -48.17
N SER A 7 -24.29 -3.71 -47.12
CA SER A 7 -24.44 -4.09 -45.70
C SER A 7 -23.28 -4.70 -44.91
N GLY A 8 -22.93 -3.93 -43.87
CA GLY A 8 -22.62 -4.44 -42.55
C GLY A 8 -22.09 -3.31 -41.66
N ASN A 9 -22.92 -2.35 -41.24
CA ASN A 9 -23.51 -2.27 -39.88
C ASN A 9 -22.47 -2.42 -38.74
N LYS A 10 -22.49 -1.66 -37.65
CA LYS A 10 -23.37 -0.59 -37.17
C LYS A 10 -22.71 -0.01 -35.91
N ARG A 11 -22.77 1.33 -35.79
CA ARG A 11 -23.11 2.15 -34.60
C ARG A 11 -22.78 1.63 -33.19
N ALA A 12 -22.15 2.49 -32.40
CA ALA A 12 -22.79 3.32 -31.35
C ALA A 12 -21.68 4.14 -30.65
N ALA A 13 -21.59 5.46 -30.78
CA ALA A 13 -22.38 6.50 -30.09
C ALA A 13 -22.03 6.66 -28.59
N ALA A 14 -21.31 7.73 -28.24
CA ALA A 14 -21.68 8.72 -27.22
C ALA A 14 -20.51 9.70 -26.93
N SER A 15 -20.76 11.00 -27.12
CA SER A 15 -19.99 12.15 -26.58
C SER A 15 -20.36 12.40 -25.09
N PRO A 16 -19.93 13.48 -24.39
CA PRO A 16 -18.92 14.53 -24.61
C PRO A 16 -17.97 14.72 -23.35
N PRO A 17 -17.07 15.74 -23.29
CA PRO A 17 -16.03 15.85 -22.27
C PRO A 17 -16.54 16.49 -20.98
N VAL A 18 -15.94 16.14 -19.84
CA VAL A 18 -16.23 16.77 -18.55
C VAL A 18 -14.95 17.39 -17.96
N ALA A 19 -15.13 18.63 -17.52
CA ALA A 19 -14.14 19.57 -17.05
C ALA A 19 -13.53 19.19 -15.69
N GLU A 20 -12.30 19.65 -15.46
CA GLU A 20 -11.77 19.97 -14.12
C GLU A 20 -12.66 21.07 -13.48
N PRO A 21 -12.74 21.21 -12.13
CA PRO A 21 -11.62 21.82 -11.40
C PRO A 21 -11.43 21.33 -9.95
N GLU A 22 -10.35 21.86 -9.36
CA GLU A 22 -10.17 22.26 -7.96
C GLU A 22 -9.11 21.50 -7.15
N ALA A 23 -8.03 22.25 -6.94
CA ALA A 23 -7.13 22.12 -5.82
C ALA A 23 -7.89 22.31 -4.50
N ASP A 24 -7.74 21.37 -3.58
CA ASP A 24 -8.06 21.58 -2.17
C ASP A 24 -6.94 20.98 -1.30
N THR A 25 -6.22 21.87 -0.62
CA THR A 25 -5.58 21.61 0.66
C THR A 25 -6.23 22.58 1.63
N PRO A 26 -6.32 22.29 2.95
CA PRO A 26 -6.15 21.03 3.66
C PRO A 26 -7.33 20.77 4.63
N ASP A 27 -8.11 19.70 4.42
CA ASP A 27 -9.17 19.36 5.38
C ASP A 27 -8.58 18.73 6.65
N ALA A 28 -8.44 19.57 7.67
CA ALA A 28 -8.07 19.25 9.04
C ALA A 28 -9.17 18.40 9.71
N LYS A 29 -9.31 17.13 9.31
CA LYS A 29 -10.15 16.18 10.05
C LYS A 29 -9.38 15.68 11.28
N LYS A 30 -9.47 16.46 12.35
CA LYS A 30 -9.04 16.14 13.72
C LYS A 30 -9.79 14.90 14.23
N THR A 31 -9.40 13.72 13.75
CA THR A 31 -9.82 12.46 14.33
C THR A 31 -9.10 12.33 15.67
N LYS A 32 -9.88 12.34 16.77
CA LYS A 32 -9.43 11.86 18.08
C LYS A 32 -9.01 10.39 17.89
N GLN A 33 -7.74 10.13 17.59
CA GLN A 33 -7.22 8.80 17.32
C GLN A 33 -6.17 8.41 18.36
N GLY A 34 -6.48 7.36 19.12
CA GLY A 34 -5.55 6.48 19.82
C GLY A 34 -4.94 7.05 21.09
N SER A 35 -5.54 6.78 22.25
CA SER A 35 -4.85 6.82 23.54
C SER A 35 -4.20 5.48 23.90
N GLU A 36 -4.53 4.41 23.16
CA GLU A 36 -4.05 3.07 23.49
C GLU A 36 -2.71 2.74 22.82
N PRO A 37 -1.77 2.11 23.56
CA PRO A 37 -0.52 1.64 23.01
C PRO A 37 -0.70 0.58 21.92
N VAL A 38 0.20 0.57 20.94
CA VAL A 38 0.23 -0.41 19.84
C VAL A 38 1.52 -1.21 19.94
N ALA A 39 1.44 -2.51 20.23
CA ALA A 39 2.60 -3.40 20.27
C ALA A 39 2.77 -4.14 18.94
N LEU A 40 3.95 -4.03 18.32
CA LEU A 40 4.32 -4.67 17.05
C LEU A 40 5.74 -5.20 17.16
N GLY A 41 5.86 -6.53 17.28
CA GLY A 41 7.14 -7.20 17.44
C GLY A 41 7.93 -6.65 18.63
N TYR A 42 9.18 -6.26 18.38
CA TYR A 42 10.09 -5.69 19.39
C TYR A 42 9.82 -4.22 19.74
N LYS A 43 8.72 -3.62 19.28
CA LYS A 43 8.42 -2.22 19.53
C LYS A 43 6.99 -2.02 20.03
N THR A 44 6.86 -1.25 21.10
CA THR A 44 5.57 -0.70 21.53
C THR A 44 5.53 0.80 21.24
N PHE A 45 4.47 1.24 20.59
CA PHE A 45 4.18 2.63 20.30
C PHE A 45 3.16 3.15 21.33
N LYS A 46 3.33 4.39 21.80
CA LYS A 46 2.42 5.09 22.70
C LYS A 46 0.99 5.17 22.14
N ASN A 47 0.89 5.31 20.83
CA ASN A 47 -0.36 5.34 20.12
C ASN A 47 -0.13 5.12 18.62
N GLY A 48 -1.25 5.07 17.90
CA GLY A 48 -1.25 5.02 16.46
C GLY A 48 -0.40 6.09 15.78
N ARG A 49 -0.49 7.37 16.19
CA ARG A 49 0.22 8.46 15.52
C ARG A 49 1.74 8.24 15.55
N GLU A 50 2.28 7.81 16.68
CA GLU A 50 3.70 7.46 16.79
C GLU A 50 4.07 6.31 15.84
N ALA A 51 3.24 5.28 15.74
CA ALA A 51 3.44 4.19 14.78
C ALA A 51 3.42 4.71 13.33
N THR A 52 2.49 5.59 12.96
CA THR A 52 2.43 6.19 11.62
C THR A 52 3.71 6.95 11.29
N VAL A 53 4.20 7.79 12.21
CA VAL A 53 5.45 8.54 12.02
C VAL A 53 6.63 7.60 11.84
N TYR A 54 6.71 6.54 12.65
CA TYR A 54 7.76 5.55 12.57
C TYR A 54 7.81 4.84 11.21
N PHE A 55 6.70 4.25 10.77
CA PHE A 55 6.67 3.52 9.50
C PHE A 55 6.81 4.44 8.29
N HIS A 56 6.28 5.67 8.35
CA HIS A 56 6.52 6.67 7.32
C HIS A 56 8.02 6.96 7.19
N LYS A 57 8.70 7.24 8.30
CA LYS A 57 10.14 7.51 8.31
C LYS A 57 10.94 6.32 7.79
N LEU A 58 10.60 5.10 8.24
CA LEU A 58 11.28 3.89 7.81
C LEU A 58 11.18 3.68 6.29
N VAL A 59 10.00 3.87 5.70
CA VAL A 59 9.81 3.71 4.24
C VAL A 59 10.54 4.79 3.43
N GLN A 60 10.66 6.01 3.95
CA GLN A 60 11.35 7.10 3.24
C GLN A 60 12.86 6.99 3.35
N ASP A 61 13.37 6.72 4.55
CA ASP A 61 14.81 6.85 4.86
C ASP A 61 15.59 5.55 4.61
N TRP A 62 14.93 4.38 4.70
CA TRP A 62 15.63 3.10 4.52
C TRP A 62 16.12 2.94 3.07
N PRO A 63 17.37 2.48 2.84
CA PRO A 63 17.90 2.26 1.50
C PRO A 63 17.02 1.34 0.64
N ALA A 64 16.81 1.70 -0.61
CA ALA A 64 15.98 0.88 -1.51
C ALA A 64 16.68 -0.44 -1.86
N ASN A 65 15.91 -1.53 -1.98
CA ASN A 65 16.37 -2.86 -2.34
C ASN A 65 17.37 -3.49 -1.35
N VAL A 66 17.40 -2.99 -0.11
CA VAL A 66 18.21 -3.52 0.99
C VAL A 66 17.29 -4.18 2.01
N ASP A 67 17.65 -5.40 2.44
CA ASP A 67 16.93 -6.13 3.48
C ASP A 67 16.89 -5.32 4.77
N LEU A 68 15.71 -5.30 5.40
CA LEU A 68 15.56 -4.77 6.75
C LEU A 68 16.50 -5.51 7.70
N ASN A 69 17.05 -4.79 8.67
CA ASN A 69 17.80 -5.44 9.75
C ASN A 69 16.84 -6.31 10.60
N PRO A 70 17.38 -7.21 11.46
CA PRO A 70 16.52 -8.12 12.24
C PRO A 70 15.50 -7.43 13.15
N TYR A 71 15.80 -6.22 13.65
CA TYR A 71 14.87 -5.46 14.48
C TYR A 71 13.69 -4.95 13.65
N GLU A 72 13.98 -4.26 12.55
CA GLU A 72 12.96 -3.70 11.66
C GLU A 72 12.14 -4.79 10.97
N LEU A 73 12.79 -5.91 10.59
CA LEU A 73 12.11 -7.07 10.05
C LEU A 73 11.02 -7.57 11.01
N ASN A 74 11.35 -7.78 12.28
CA ASN A 74 10.39 -8.26 13.27
C ASN A 74 9.22 -7.28 13.50
N VAL A 75 9.51 -5.97 13.58
CA VAL A 75 8.49 -4.93 13.77
C VAL A 75 7.56 -4.84 12.55
N VAL A 76 8.11 -4.88 11.34
CA VAL A 76 7.35 -4.75 10.08
C VAL A 76 6.60 -6.04 9.74
N GLU A 77 7.18 -7.21 10.01
CA GLU A 77 6.50 -8.49 9.89
C GLU A 77 5.28 -8.55 10.83
N SER A 78 5.45 -8.16 12.10
CA SER A 78 4.34 -8.10 13.05
C SER A 78 3.24 -7.13 12.60
N LEU A 79 3.61 -5.98 12.00
CA LEU A 79 2.64 -5.06 11.40
C LEU A 79 1.85 -5.74 10.27
N LEU A 80 2.54 -6.44 9.37
CA LEU A 80 1.92 -7.14 8.25
C LEU A 80 0.95 -8.22 8.72
N THR A 81 1.39 -9.10 9.63
CA THR A 81 0.60 -10.25 10.09
C THR A 81 -0.62 -9.84 10.90
N SER A 82 -0.49 -8.78 11.72
CA SER A 82 -1.60 -8.32 12.58
C SER A 82 -2.56 -7.36 11.89
N GLY A 83 -2.13 -6.69 10.81
CA GLY A 83 -2.86 -5.57 10.24
C GLY A 83 -3.38 -5.75 8.82
N HIS A 84 -2.84 -6.69 8.04
CA HIS A 84 -3.23 -6.85 6.65
C HIS A 84 -4.20 -8.03 6.49
N PRO A 85 -5.40 -7.83 5.89
CA PRO A 85 -6.37 -8.92 5.72
C PRO A 85 -5.81 -10.08 4.87
N ASP A 86 -4.99 -9.75 3.86
CA ASP A 86 -4.32 -10.74 3.02
C ASP A 86 -2.90 -11.11 3.52
N SER A 87 -2.59 -10.96 4.80
CA SER A 87 -1.23 -11.18 5.32
C SER A 87 -0.68 -12.58 4.99
N ALA A 88 -1.51 -13.62 5.13
CA ALA A 88 -1.16 -15.00 4.77
C ALA A 88 -0.75 -15.13 3.30
N LYS A 89 -1.46 -14.46 2.39
CA LYS A 89 -1.13 -14.44 0.96
C LYS A 89 0.18 -13.69 0.70
N LYS A 90 0.41 -12.57 1.38
CA LYS A 90 1.66 -11.79 1.24
C LYS A 90 2.87 -12.63 1.65
N VAL A 91 2.79 -13.32 2.79
CA VAL A 91 3.87 -14.21 3.28
C VAL A 91 4.03 -15.45 2.40
N GLY A 92 2.93 -16.03 1.93
CA GLY A 92 2.93 -17.24 1.09
C GLY A 92 3.65 -18.41 1.76
N ASP A 93 4.46 -19.13 0.99
CA ASP A 93 5.23 -20.31 1.45
C ASP A 93 6.42 -19.96 2.36
N GLY A 94 6.63 -18.67 2.65
CA GLY A 94 7.52 -18.23 3.70
C GLY A 94 8.23 -16.91 3.39
N LEU A 95 8.34 -16.09 4.44
CA LEU A 95 9.12 -14.86 4.44
C LEU A 95 10.63 -15.19 4.49
N ARG A 96 11.40 -14.57 3.59
CA ARG A 96 12.88 -14.59 3.65
C ARG A 96 13.43 -13.25 4.10
N ALA A 97 12.89 -12.15 3.57
CA ALA A 97 13.23 -10.80 3.99
C ALA A 97 12.09 -9.82 3.70
N ILE A 98 12.19 -8.63 4.26
CA ILE A 98 11.38 -7.47 3.85
C ILE A 98 12.34 -6.40 3.38
N GLN A 99 12.01 -5.73 2.27
CA GLN A 99 12.78 -4.63 1.71
C GLN A 99 11.89 -3.40 1.54
N VAL A 100 12.50 -2.21 1.60
CA VAL A 100 11.86 -1.00 1.05
C VAL A 100 12.22 -0.91 -0.42
N ARG A 101 11.23 -0.72 -1.30
CA ARG A 101 11.46 -0.50 -2.73
C ARG A 101 10.54 0.59 -3.28
N VAL A 102 10.90 1.08 -4.47
CA VAL A 102 10.05 1.97 -5.26
C VAL A 102 9.09 1.11 -6.09
N ASN A 103 7.79 1.32 -5.89
CA ASN A 103 6.74 0.74 -6.72
C ASN A 103 6.40 1.71 -7.85
N HIS A 104 6.77 1.32 -9.07
CA HIS A 104 6.54 2.05 -10.31
C HIS A 104 5.14 1.81 -10.92
N ALA A 105 4.30 0.98 -10.29
CA ALA A 105 2.91 0.77 -10.72
C ALA A 105 1.99 1.96 -10.39
N PHE A 106 2.48 2.95 -9.64
CA PHE A 106 1.76 4.17 -9.28
C PHE A 106 2.43 5.39 -9.95
N ASP A 107 1.62 6.39 -10.30
CA ASP A 107 2.07 7.68 -10.80
C ASP A 107 1.58 8.81 -9.86
N PRO A 108 2.48 9.47 -9.09
CA PRO A 108 3.92 9.29 -9.08
C PRO A 108 4.38 7.97 -8.40
N PRO A 109 5.60 7.48 -8.71
CA PRO A 109 6.17 6.32 -8.05
C PRO A 109 6.22 6.49 -6.53
N SER A 110 5.92 5.43 -5.79
CA SER A 110 5.86 5.48 -4.33
C SER A 110 6.75 4.44 -3.68
N ARG A 111 7.30 4.74 -2.50
CA ARG A 111 8.07 3.78 -1.70
C ARG A 111 7.13 2.96 -0.83
N CYS A 112 7.35 1.65 -0.76
CA CYS A 112 6.60 0.75 0.13
C CYS A 112 7.45 -0.46 0.53
N PHE A 113 6.90 -1.29 1.41
CA PHE A 113 7.53 -2.54 1.80
C PHE A 113 7.22 -3.64 0.79
N PHE A 114 8.20 -4.50 0.55
CA PHE A 114 8.08 -5.70 -0.27
C PHE A 114 8.46 -6.90 0.57
N VAL A 115 7.54 -7.86 0.65
CA VAL A 115 7.87 -9.21 1.10
C VAL A 115 8.73 -9.86 0.02
N VAL A 116 9.90 -10.36 0.41
CA VAL A 116 10.73 -11.22 -0.42
C VAL A 116 10.57 -12.63 0.11
N ARG A 117 9.95 -13.50 -0.70
CA ARG A 117 9.67 -14.89 -0.31
C ARG A 117 10.90 -15.78 -0.49
N LYS A 118 10.82 -16.99 0.08
CA LYS A 118 11.84 -18.04 -0.06
C LYS A 118 12.02 -18.51 -1.50
N ASP A 119 10.96 -18.50 -2.31
CA ASP A 119 10.98 -18.86 -3.74
C ASP A 119 11.55 -17.74 -4.64
N GLY A 120 11.89 -16.58 -4.07
CA GLY A 120 12.41 -15.43 -4.80
C GLY A 120 11.34 -14.49 -5.36
N THR A 121 10.05 -14.84 -5.27
CA THR A 121 8.96 -13.93 -5.64
C THR A 121 8.85 -12.78 -4.63
N MET A 122 8.29 -11.67 -5.09
CA MET A 122 8.12 -10.47 -4.28
C MET A 122 6.70 -9.94 -4.39
N GLU A 123 6.18 -9.42 -3.29
CA GLU A 123 4.86 -8.76 -3.26
C GLU A 123 4.89 -7.53 -2.36
N ASP A 124 4.32 -6.43 -2.83
CA ASP A 124 4.29 -5.17 -2.09
C ASP A 124 3.17 -5.15 -1.04
N PHE A 125 3.36 -4.38 0.01
CA PHE A 125 2.28 -4.04 0.94
C PHE A 125 2.47 -2.64 1.53
N SER A 126 1.34 -2.05 1.93
CA SER A 126 1.29 -0.69 2.47
C SER A 126 1.18 -0.72 3.99
N TYR A 127 2.10 -0.04 4.67
CA TYR A 127 2.03 0.14 6.12
C TYR A 127 0.75 0.87 6.55
N ARG A 128 0.23 1.76 5.71
CA ARG A 128 -1.02 2.50 5.99
C ARG A 128 -2.21 1.56 6.07
N LYS A 129 -2.30 0.59 5.14
CA LYS A 129 -3.34 -0.46 5.18
C LYS A 129 -3.20 -1.31 6.44
N CYS A 130 -1.97 -1.70 6.79
CA CYS A 130 -1.73 -2.51 7.97
C CYS A 130 -2.09 -1.78 9.27
N LEU A 131 -1.68 -0.52 9.42
CA LEU A 131 -2.02 0.29 10.61
C LEU A 131 -3.52 0.53 10.76
N ALA A 132 -4.27 0.57 9.64
CA ALA A 132 -5.72 0.66 9.68
C ALA A 132 -6.37 -0.63 10.20
N GLY A 133 -5.76 -1.81 9.99
CA GLY A 133 -6.24 -3.07 10.55
C GLY A 133 -5.81 -3.31 12.00
N VAL A 134 -4.62 -2.84 12.41
CA VAL A 134 -4.14 -2.98 13.80
C VAL A 134 -4.91 -2.07 14.76
N ARG A 135 -5.37 -0.91 14.30
CA ARG A 135 -6.29 -0.07 15.07
C ARG A 135 -7.70 -0.56 14.77
N ALA A 136 -8.33 -1.25 15.72
CA ALA A 136 -9.78 -1.41 15.65
C ALA A 136 -10.41 -0.03 15.50
N LEU A 137 -10.95 0.25 14.31
CA LEU A 137 -11.86 1.35 14.02
C LEU A 137 -13.25 0.75 13.85
#